data_AF-A0A0F0KBI2-F1
#
_entry.id   AF-A0A0F0KBI2-F1
#
_cell.length_a   1.000
_cell.length_b   1.000
_cell.length_c   1.000
_cell.angle_alpha   90.00
_cell.angle_beta   90.00
_cell.angle_gamma   90.00
#
_symmetry.space_group_name_H-M   'P 1'
#
loop_
_entity.id
_entity.type
_entity.pdbx_description
1 polymer ?
#
loop_
_entity_poly.entity_id
_entity_poly.type
_entity_poly.pdbx_seq_one_letter_code
_entity_poly.pdbx_strand_id
1 'polypeptide(L)'
;MARRPAPPSASPGSSRAGAAKGSAARAPRSASPRGSAARGATARSVDVREWASGIRLSAFSVIMLSLVVLGAWVLVPTLGTFIDQRQKIAALEQSIQVSEDQITALQKERDRWNDPAYITTQARERLYYVKPGEVVYLIDDDLDPAALPQEQGPVSDTLEETPSDWMPQLLRTLTSAGLSDTAAVTR
;
A
#
# COMPACT_ATOMS: atom_id res chain seq x y z
N MET A 1 -17.79 25.54 8.09
CA MET A 1 -18.41 24.21 8.32
C MET A 1 -17.55 23.20 7.57
N ALA A 2 -16.50 22.63 8.17
CA ALA A 2 -16.46 21.28 8.79
C ALA A 2 -17.05 20.20 7.84
N ARG A 3 -16.37 19.15 7.36
CA ARG A 3 -15.33 18.28 7.96
C ARG A 3 -14.55 17.48 6.87
N ARG A 4 -13.24 17.32 7.10
CA ARG A 4 -12.32 16.19 6.85
C ARG A 4 -12.81 14.94 6.07
N PRO A 5 -12.02 14.43 5.11
CA PRO A 5 -11.89 12.98 4.87
C PRO A 5 -10.55 12.40 5.36
N ALA A 6 -10.61 11.17 5.85
CA ALA A 6 -9.50 10.37 6.39
C ALA A 6 -8.84 9.49 5.29
N PRO A 7 -7.60 9.01 5.49
CA PRO A 7 -6.85 8.22 4.51
C PRO A 7 -7.23 6.73 4.48
N PRO A 8 -6.90 5.99 3.39
CA PRO A 8 -7.14 4.55 3.27
C PRO A 8 -6.07 3.73 4.02
N SER A 9 -6.46 2.62 4.64
CA SER A 9 -5.55 1.64 5.25
C SER A 9 -5.86 0.22 4.78
N ALA A 10 -4.84 -0.35 4.13
CA ALA A 10 -4.34 -1.74 4.12
C ALA A 10 -5.27 -2.95 4.37
N SER A 11 -5.22 -3.89 3.43
CA SER A 11 -5.32 -5.34 3.65
C SER A 11 -4.14 -5.82 4.51
N PRO A 12 -4.34 -6.83 5.38
CA PRO A 12 -3.76 -8.15 5.07
C PRO A 12 -4.57 -9.33 5.65
N GLY A 13 -4.24 -10.56 5.23
CA GLY A 13 -4.42 -11.72 6.11
C GLY A 13 -4.98 -12.99 5.45
N SER A 14 -4.08 -13.86 5.04
CA SER A 14 -4.31 -15.31 4.93
C SER A 14 -4.33 -15.98 6.31
N SER A 15 -5.24 -16.92 6.57
CA SER A 15 -5.02 -18.15 7.37
C SER A 15 -6.38 -18.87 7.58
N ARG A 16 -6.53 -20.07 7.02
CA ARG A 16 -6.38 -21.37 7.69
C ARG A 16 -7.47 -21.65 8.73
N ALA A 17 -8.42 -22.51 8.37
CA ALA A 17 -9.13 -23.36 9.31
C ALA A 17 -9.49 -24.68 8.62
N GLY A 18 -8.70 -25.71 8.93
CA GLY A 18 -9.13 -27.09 8.73
C GLY A 18 -10.09 -27.47 9.85
N ALA A 19 -11.10 -28.26 9.52
CA ALA A 19 -11.84 -29.05 10.48
C ALA A 19 -12.08 -30.43 9.87
N ALA A 20 -11.29 -31.37 10.34
CA ALA A 20 -11.44 -32.78 10.10
C ALA A 20 -12.73 -33.30 10.75
N LYS A 21 -13.43 -34.20 10.07
CA LYS A 21 -14.19 -35.24 10.77
C LYS A 21 -14.12 -36.52 9.95
N GLY A 22 -13.34 -37.45 10.47
CA GLY A 22 -13.18 -38.79 9.93
C GLY A 22 -14.19 -39.78 10.51
N SER A 23 -14.12 -40.95 9.90
CA SER A 23 -14.54 -42.27 10.38
C SER A 23 -16.01 -42.66 10.19
N ALA A 24 -16.26 -43.56 9.23
CA ALA A 24 -16.28 -45.00 9.55
C ALA A 24 -16.40 -45.84 8.26
N ALA A 25 -15.60 -46.90 8.19
CA ALA A 25 -15.55 -47.88 7.12
C ALA A 25 -16.66 -48.93 7.25
N ARG A 26 -17.23 -49.41 6.13
CA ARG A 26 -17.63 -50.83 5.96
C ARG A 26 -17.89 -51.23 4.48
N ALA A 27 -17.06 -52.18 4.01
CA ALA A 27 -17.21 -53.24 2.99
C ALA A 27 -18.01 -53.03 1.67
N PRO A 28 -17.52 -53.57 0.52
CA PRO A 28 -18.19 -53.46 -0.78
C PRO A 28 -19.20 -54.60 -1.00
N ARG A 29 -20.33 -54.28 -1.62
CA ARG A 29 -21.17 -55.29 -2.31
C ARG A 29 -21.53 -54.80 -3.70
N SER A 30 -21.15 -55.64 -4.64
CA SER A 30 -21.38 -55.64 -6.08
C SER A 30 -22.82 -55.34 -6.50
N ALA A 31 -22.99 -54.41 -7.43
CA ALA A 31 -23.95 -54.52 -8.53
C ALA A 31 -23.62 -53.47 -9.61
N SER A 32 -23.08 -53.93 -10.75
CA SER A 32 -23.25 -53.22 -12.02
C SER A 32 -24.67 -53.52 -12.51
N PRO A 33 -25.34 -52.61 -13.25
CA PRO A 33 -25.04 -52.55 -14.67
C PRO A 33 -25.03 -51.13 -15.27
N ARG A 34 -24.06 -50.94 -16.18
CA ARG A 34 -24.29 -50.53 -17.57
C ARG A 34 -25.22 -49.33 -17.81
N GLY A 35 -24.59 -48.20 -18.13
CA GLY A 35 -25.28 -47.03 -18.68
C GLY A 35 -24.30 -45.94 -19.06
N SER A 36 -23.49 -46.17 -20.11
CA SER A 36 -22.77 -45.09 -20.78
C SER A 36 -23.76 -44.05 -21.29
N ALA A 37 -23.74 -42.88 -20.68
CA ALA A 37 -24.16 -41.65 -21.33
C ALA A 37 -23.21 -40.55 -20.88
N ALA A 38 -22.10 -40.45 -21.59
CA ALA A 38 -21.32 -39.23 -21.65
C ALA A 38 -22.29 -38.10 -22.01
N ARG A 39 -22.68 -37.30 -21.02
CA ARG A 39 -23.35 -36.03 -21.26
C ARG A 39 -22.30 -35.10 -21.82
N GLY A 40 -22.13 -35.18 -23.14
CA GLY A 40 -21.43 -34.18 -23.91
C GLY A 40 -22.05 -32.83 -23.57
N ALA A 41 -21.25 -31.94 -23.02
CA ALA A 41 -21.52 -30.53 -23.09
C ALA A 41 -21.52 -30.17 -24.57
N THR A 42 -22.69 -30.22 -25.20
CA THR A 42 -22.89 -29.67 -26.53
C THR A 42 -22.65 -28.17 -26.38
N ALA A 43 -21.44 -27.73 -26.71
CA ALA A 43 -21.22 -26.36 -27.10
C ALA A 43 -22.30 -26.08 -28.16
N ARG A 44 -23.25 -25.21 -27.81
CA ARG A 44 -24.32 -24.80 -28.70
C ARG A 44 -23.67 -23.92 -29.76
N SER A 45 -23.01 -24.54 -30.72
CA SER A 45 -22.63 -23.87 -31.95
C SER A 45 -23.94 -23.53 -32.64
N VAL A 46 -24.29 -22.25 -32.63
CA VAL A 46 -25.40 -21.76 -33.43
C VAL A 46 -25.00 -21.98 -34.87
N ASP A 47 -25.61 -22.95 -35.53
CA ASP A 47 -25.38 -23.23 -36.95
C ASP A 47 -25.95 -22.07 -37.78
N VAL A 48 -25.11 -21.06 -37.99
CA VAL A 48 -25.41 -19.84 -38.75
C VAL A 48 -25.89 -20.19 -40.16
N ARG A 49 -25.41 -21.32 -40.71
CA ARG A 49 -25.76 -21.81 -42.04
C ARG A 49 -27.18 -22.37 -42.10
N GLU A 50 -27.68 -23.00 -41.04
CA GLU A 50 -29.05 -23.51 -40.97
C GLU A 50 -30.04 -22.36 -40.73
N TRP A 51 -29.71 -21.41 -39.85
CA TRP A 51 -30.48 -20.18 -39.64
C TRP A 51 -30.55 -19.31 -40.92
N ALA A 52 -29.44 -19.19 -41.65
CA ALA A 52 -29.40 -18.42 -42.91
C ALA A 52 -30.19 -19.10 -44.05
N SER A 53 -30.33 -20.42 -44.04
CA SER A 53 -31.03 -21.18 -45.10
C SER A 53 -32.56 -21.03 -45.08
N GLY A 54 -33.14 -20.61 -43.95
CA GLY A 54 -34.57 -20.30 -43.82
C GLY A 54 -34.95 -18.86 -44.22
N ILE A 55 -33.97 -18.01 -44.53
CA ILE A 55 -34.19 -16.62 -44.92
C ILE A 55 -34.62 -16.62 -46.38
N ARG A 56 -35.94 -16.66 -46.61
CA ARG A 56 -36.50 -16.28 -47.91
C ARG A 56 -36.02 -14.84 -48.15
N LEU A 57 -35.16 -14.66 -49.15
CA LEU A 57 -34.60 -13.37 -49.59
C LEU A 57 -35.73 -12.46 -50.12
N SER A 58 -36.59 -12.02 -49.21
CA SER A 58 -37.55 -10.96 -49.45
C SER A 58 -36.83 -9.63 -49.33
N ALA A 59 -37.17 -8.67 -50.20
CA ALA A 59 -36.68 -7.30 -50.10
C ALA A 59 -36.83 -6.73 -48.68
N PHE A 60 -37.88 -7.14 -47.96
CA PHE A 60 -38.08 -6.79 -46.56
C PHE A 60 -36.95 -7.26 -45.64
N SER A 61 -36.47 -8.51 -45.79
CA SER A 61 -35.37 -9.03 -44.96
C SER A 61 -34.05 -8.33 -45.25
N VAL A 62 -33.84 -7.91 -46.50
CA VAL A 62 -32.64 -7.13 -46.89
C VAL A 62 -32.68 -5.75 -46.26
N ILE A 63 -33.85 -5.09 -46.27
CA ILE A 63 -34.07 -3.79 -45.61
C ILE A 63 -33.90 -3.91 -44.09
N MET A 64 -34.43 -4.96 -43.47
CA MET A 64 -34.33 -5.16 -42.02
C MET A 64 -32.86 -5.40 -41.60
N LEU A 65 -32.14 -6.25 -42.36
CA LEU A 65 -30.71 -6.47 -42.15
C LEU A 65 -29.90 -5.18 -42.34
N SER A 66 -30.19 -4.40 -43.39
CA SER A 66 -29.46 -3.15 -43.64
C SER A 66 -29.67 -2.14 -42.51
N LEU A 67 -30.89 -2.01 -41.98
CA LEU A 67 -31.20 -1.19 -40.80
C LEU A 67 -30.42 -1.61 -39.55
N VAL A 68 -30.33 -2.92 -39.28
CA VAL A 68 -29.54 -3.44 -38.15
C VAL A 68 -28.06 -3.10 -38.32
N VAL A 69 -27.51 -3.33 -39.52
CA VAL A 69 -26.10 -3.02 -39.80
C VAL A 69 -25.83 -1.53 -39.70
N LEU A 70 -26.72 -0.67 -40.23
CA LEU A 70 -26.60 0.79 -40.12
C LEU A 70 -26.66 1.24 -38.66
N GLY A 71 -27.61 0.70 -37.88
CA GLY A 71 -27.75 0.99 -36.46
C GLY A 71 -26.51 0.56 -35.66
N ALA A 72 -25.98 -0.63 -35.93
CA ALA A 72 -24.76 -1.12 -35.31
C ALA A 72 -23.54 -0.26 -35.70
N TRP A 73 -23.42 0.13 -36.98
CA TRP A 73 -22.35 1.01 -37.45
C TRP A 73 -22.35 2.33 -36.68
N VAL A 74 -23.50 2.95 -36.47
CA VAL A 74 -23.60 4.23 -35.74
C VAL A 74 -23.29 4.06 -34.25
N LEU A 75 -23.69 2.93 -33.65
CA LEU A 75 -23.60 2.72 -32.20
C LEU A 75 -22.20 2.26 -31.76
N VAL A 76 -21.49 1.46 -32.56
CA VAL A 76 -20.15 0.93 -32.21
C VAL A 76 -19.13 2.02 -31.87
N PRO A 77 -18.99 3.11 -32.65
CA PRO A 77 -18.07 4.21 -32.32
C PRO A 77 -18.39 4.88 -30.97
N THR A 78 -19.67 4.96 -30.60
CA THR A 78 -20.13 5.67 -29.39
C THR A 78 -19.77 4.93 -28.10
N LEU A 79 -19.69 3.60 -28.15
CA LEU A 79 -19.30 2.77 -27.02
C LEU A 79 -17.79 2.90 -26.74
N GLY A 80 -16.97 2.94 -27.79
CA GLY A 80 -15.52 3.13 -27.69
C GLY A 80 -15.15 4.49 -27.11
N THR A 81 -15.81 5.56 -27.58
CA THR A 81 -15.54 6.93 -27.10
C THR A 81 -15.93 7.13 -25.64
N PHE A 82 -17.00 6.49 -25.16
CA PHE A 82 -17.43 6.60 -23.76
C PHE A 82 -16.42 5.98 -22.78
N ILE A 83 -15.81 4.84 -23.14
CA ILE A 83 -14.77 4.20 -22.32
C ILE A 83 -13.49 5.03 -22.32
N ASP A 84 -13.08 5.55 -23.48
CA ASP A 84 -11.91 6.42 -23.62
C ASP A 84 -12.07 7.74 -22.84
N GLN A 85 -13.27 8.34 -22.87
CA GLN A 85 -13.60 9.52 -22.05
C GLN A 85 -13.48 9.24 -20.55
N ARG A 86 -13.95 8.09 -20.07
CA ARG A 86 -13.83 7.70 -18.64
C ARG A 86 -12.37 7.55 -18.22
N GLN A 87 -11.54 6.94 -19.07
CA GLN A 87 -10.10 6.80 -18.80
C GLN A 87 -9.39 8.15 -18.81
N LYS A 88 -9.72 9.02 -19.76
CA LYS A 88 -9.19 10.39 -19.82
C LYS A 88 -9.56 11.20 -18.58
N ILE A 89 -10.81 11.12 -18.10
CA ILE A 89 -11.24 11.81 -16.87
C ILE A 89 -10.43 11.31 -15.67
N ALA A 90 -10.30 9.99 -15.49
CA ALA A 90 -9.53 9.43 -14.38
C ALA A 90 -8.03 9.84 -14.44
N ALA A 91 -7.44 9.84 -15.63
CA ALA A 91 -6.06 10.29 -15.83
C ALA A 91 -5.88 11.79 -15.57
N LEU A 92 -6.83 12.61 -16.00
CA LEU A 92 -6.82 14.06 -15.76
C LEU A 92 -6.98 14.37 -14.27
N GLU A 93 -7.91 13.71 -13.58
CA GLU A 93 -8.09 13.86 -12.13
C GLU A 93 -6.82 13.50 -11.37
N GLN A 94 -6.15 12.40 -11.74
CA GLN A 94 -4.86 12.03 -11.17
C GLN A 94 -3.78 13.10 -11.45
N SER A 95 -3.75 13.67 -12.65
CA SER A 95 -2.78 14.73 -13.00
C SER A 95 -3.01 16.01 -12.20
N ILE A 96 -4.26 16.35 -11.90
CA ILE A 96 -4.62 17.50 -11.06
C ILE A 96 -4.11 17.27 -9.64
N GLN A 97 -4.38 16.11 -9.05
CA GLN A 97 -3.92 15.77 -7.69
C GLN A 97 -2.39 15.86 -7.58
N VAL A 98 -1.67 15.26 -8.54
CA VAL A 98 -0.20 15.32 -8.56
C VAL A 98 0.31 16.75 -8.68
N SER A 99 -0.36 17.60 -9.46
CA SER A 99 0.01 19.01 -9.62
C SER A 99 -0.27 19.83 -8.35
N GLU A 100 -1.40 19.59 -7.69
CA GLU A 100 -1.77 20.24 -6.42
C GLU A 100 -0.79 19.87 -5.29
N ASP A 101 -0.37 18.60 -5.22
CA ASP A 101 0.64 18.13 -4.27
C ASP A 101 1.99 18.80 -4.52
N GLN A 102 2.42 18.93 -5.78
CA GLN A 102 3.65 19.62 -6.15
C GLN A 102 3.61 21.10 -5.77
N ILE A 103 2.49 21.79 -6.08
CA ILE A 103 2.30 23.19 -5.69
C ILE A 103 2.39 23.32 -4.17
N THR A 104 1.73 22.44 -3.43
CA THR A 104 1.75 22.47 -1.95
C THR A 104 3.16 22.25 -1.39
N ALA A 105 3.91 21.30 -1.97
CA ALA A 105 5.29 21.05 -1.58
C ALA A 105 6.20 22.25 -1.87
N LEU A 106 6.10 22.84 -3.06
CA LEU A 106 6.85 24.04 -3.45
C LEU A 106 6.48 25.26 -2.60
N GLN A 107 5.21 25.42 -2.25
CA GLN A 107 4.74 26.48 -1.37
C GLN A 107 5.38 26.36 0.03
N LYS A 108 5.37 25.14 0.58
CA LYS A 108 5.97 24.82 1.89
C LYS A 108 7.48 25.04 1.87
N GLU A 109 8.14 24.66 0.78
CA GLU A 109 9.55 24.93 0.59
C GLU A 109 9.81 26.44 0.55
N ARG A 110 9.07 27.20 -0.26
CA ARG A 110 9.19 28.66 -0.34
C ARG A 110 8.97 29.33 1.02
N ASP A 111 7.96 28.91 1.78
CA ASP A 111 7.71 29.42 3.11
C ASP A 111 8.88 29.14 4.07
N ARG A 112 9.53 27.99 3.94
CA ARG A 112 10.74 27.65 4.71
C ARG A 112 11.94 28.51 4.30
N TRP A 113 12.16 28.73 3.00
CA TRP A 113 13.22 29.61 2.51
C TRP A 113 12.99 31.08 2.88
N ASN A 114 11.75 31.50 3.14
CA ASN A 114 11.44 32.85 3.61
C ASN A 114 11.86 33.10 5.07
N ASP A 115 12.15 32.07 5.86
CA ASP A 115 12.62 32.20 7.23
C ASP A 115 14.13 32.53 7.27
N PRO A 116 14.54 33.70 7.79
CA PRO A 116 15.95 34.06 7.92
C PRO A 116 16.77 33.05 8.72
N ALA A 117 16.17 32.41 9.74
CA ALA A 117 16.86 31.42 10.55
C ALA A 117 17.25 30.20 9.70
N TYR A 118 16.31 29.71 8.87
CA TYR A 118 16.55 28.60 7.96
C TYR A 118 17.66 28.89 6.94
N ILE A 119 17.66 30.09 6.34
CA ILE A 119 18.72 30.52 5.43
C ILE A 119 20.08 30.52 6.14
N THR A 120 20.15 31.09 7.36
CA THR A 120 21.43 31.16 8.09
C THR A 120 21.97 29.79 8.47
N THR A 121 21.11 28.86 8.85
CA THR A 121 21.52 27.47 9.15
C THR A 121 22.01 26.77 7.88
N GLN A 122 21.28 26.84 6.77
CA GLN A 122 21.68 26.22 5.50
C GLN A 122 22.99 26.82 4.95
N ALA A 123 23.15 28.15 5.06
CA ALA A 123 24.36 28.83 4.64
C ALA A 123 25.58 28.42 5.48
N ARG A 124 25.39 28.19 6.79
CA ARG A 124 26.46 27.72 7.68
C ARG A 124 26.83 26.26 7.40
N GLU A 125 25.85 25.37 7.29
CA GLU A 125 26.07 23.93 7.08
C GLU A 125 26.70 23.63 5.71
N ARG A 126 26.27 24.32 4.64
CA ARG A 126 26.71 24.01 3.27
C ARG A 126 27.84 24.89 2.76
N LEU A 127 27.85 26.15 3.16
CA LEU A 127 28.75 27.17 2.59
C LEU A 127 29.71 27.73 3.64
N TYR A 128 29.66 27.27 4.88
CA TYR A 128 30.49 27.75 6.00
C TYR A 128 30.41 29.26 6.20
N TYR A 129 29.29 29.88 5.84
CA TYR A 129 29.09 31.31 6.06
C TYR A 129 28.86 31.64 7.54
N VAL A 130 29.39 32.78 7.95
CA VAL A 130 29.26 33.31 9.32
C VAL A 130 28.79 34.75 9.32
N LYS A 131 28.19 35.16 10.45
CA LYS A 131 27.83 36.56 10.64
C LYS A 131 29.10 37.37 10.92
N PRO A 132 29.16 38.65 10.50
CA PRO A 132 30.27 39.51 10.86
C PRO A 132 30.42 39.57 12.39
N GLY A 133 31.60 39.21 12.90
CA GLY A 133 31.92 39.13 14.33
C GLY A 133 31.88 37.73 14.96
N GLU A 134 31.45 36.69 14.24
CA GLU A 134 31.60 35.30 14.70
C GLU A 134 33.01 34.76 14.40
N VAL A 135 33.57 33.97 15.34
CA VAL A 135 34.86 33.29 15.19
C VAL A 135 34.60 31.79 14.99
N VAL A 136 34.97 31.25 13.83
CA VAL A 136 34.84 29.81 13.53
C VAL A 136 36.06 29.08 14.10
N TYR A 137 35.84 28.08 14.95
CA TYR A 137 36.86 27.11 15.32
C TYR A 137 36.70 25.89 14.42
N LEU A 138 37.68 25.65 13.55
CA LEU A 138 37.84 24.35 12.90
C LEU A 138 38.71 23.52 13.84
N ILE A 139 38.16 22.41 14.34
CA ILE A 139 38.94 21.39 15.02
C ILE A 139 39.51 20.51 13.92
N ASP A 140 40.80 20.67 13.63
CA ASP A 140 41.56 19.64 12.94
C ASP A 140 41.87 18.57 13.99
N ASP A 141 41.30 17.38 13.81
CA ASP A 141 41.62 16.20 14.62
C ASP A 141 43.00 15.65 14.21
N ASP A 142 44.05 16.47 14.38
CA ASP A 142 45.45 16.03 14.32
C ASP A 142 45.89 15.42 15.67
N LEU A 143 44.97 14.71 16.31
CA LEU A 143 45.26 13.98 17.54
C LEU A 143 45.91 12.66 17.15
N ASP A 144 47.02 12.34 17.82
CA ASP A 144 47.64 11.02 17.70
C ASP A 144 46.55 9.94 17.89
N PRO A 145 46.38 8.98 16.97
CA PRO A 145 45.37 7.94 17.09
C PRO A 145 45.49 7.14 18.40
N ALA A 146 46.66 7.17 19.07
CA ALA A 146 46.85 6.60 20.40
C ALA A 146 46.18 7.40 21.54
N ALA A 147 45.87 8.68 21.33
CA ALA A 147 45.22 9.58 22.29
C ALA A 147 43.69 9.71 22.07
N LEU A 148 43.17 9.22 20.95
CA LEU A 148 41.74 9.12 20.72
C LEU A 148 41.14 8.08 21.69
N PRO A 149 40.00 8.38 22.36
CA PRO A 149 39.24 7.36 23.06
C PRO A 149 38.96 6.21 22.09
N GLN A 150 39.36 4.99 22.45
CA GLN A 150 39.09 3.80 21.64
C GLN A 150 37.59 3.77 21.32
N GLU A 151 37.25 3.95 20.03
CA GLU A 151 35.88 3.72 19.57
C GLU A 151 35.50 2.31 19.99
N GLN A 152 34.29 2.17 20.54
CA GLN A 152 33.76 0.93 21.06
C GLN A 152 34.00 -0.15 20.01
N GLY A 153 34.87 -1.12 20.35
CA GLY A 153 35.28 -2.18 19.43
C GLY A 153 34.06 -2.90 18.84
N PRO A 154 34.24 -3.63 17.73
CA PRO A 154 33.14 -4.23 16.98
C PRO A 154 32.18 -4.95 17.93
N VAL A 155 30.95 -4.44 17.98
CA VAL A 155 29.87 -4.99 18.79
C VAL A 155 29.72 -6.45 18.39
N SER A 156 29.97 -7.36 19.32
CA SER A 156 29.89 -8.80 19.04
C SER A 156 28.46 -9.16 18.64
N ASP A 157 28.30 -9.96 17.56
CA ASP A 157 26.99 -10.42 17.06
C ASP A 157 26.22 -11.31 18.07
N THR A 158 26.87 -11.68 19.18
CA THR A 158 26.25 -12.33 20.32
C THR A 158 25.47 -11.30 21.14
N LEU A 159 24.16 -11.27 20.94
CA LEU A 159 23.24 -10.59 21.86
C LEU A 159 23.24 -11.33 23.20
N GLU A 160 23.86 -10.72 24.20
CA GLU A 160 23.72 -11.13 25.60
C GLU A 160 22.43 -10.49 26.12
N GLU A 161 21.31 -11.21 26.00
CA GLU A 161 20.03 -10.79 26.60
C GLU A 161 20.18 -10.81 28.12
N THR A 162 20.54 -9.67 28.70
CA THR A 162 20.35 -9.45 30.12
C THR A 162 18.83 -9.46 30.35
N PRO A 163 18.26 -10.37 31.16
CA PRO A 163 16.84 -10.38 31.46
C PRO A 163 16.53 -9.18 32.35
N SER A 164 16.36 -8.02 31.73
CA SER A 164 15.87 -6.81 32.37
C SER A 164 14.35 -6.93 32.49
N ASP A 165 13.93 -7.64 33.52
CA ASP A 165 12.53 -7.76 33.89
C ASP A 165 12.07 -6.44 34.53
N TRP A 166 11.78 -5.46 33.67
CA TRP A 166 11.46 -4.09 34.04
C TRP A 166 10.21 -4.01 34.92
N MET A 167 9.26 -4.93 34.74
CA MET A 167 7.99 -4.93 35.46
C MET A 167 8.20 -5.32 36.94
N PRO A 168 8.90 -6.43 37.27
CA PRO A 168 9.34 -6.69 38.64
C PRO A 168 10.21 -5.58 39.23
N GLN A 169 11.14 -5.00 38.46
CA GLN A 169 12.00 -3.92 38.96
C GLN A 169 11.20 -2.65 39.29
N LEU A 170 10.26 -2.24 38.45
CA LEU A 170 9.39 -1.10 38.69
C LEU A 170 8.54 -1.32 39.94
N LEU A 171 7.92 -2.50 40.07
CA LEU A 171 7.12 -2.86 41.24
C LEU A 171 7.95 -2.88 42.52
N ARG A 172 9.19 -3.38 42.46
CA ARG A 172 10.12 -3.36 43.58
C ARG A 172 10.51 -1.93 43.99
N THR A 173 10.76 -1.05 43.01
CA THR A 173 11.08 0.36 43.29
C THR A 173 9.88 1.11 43.88
N LEU A 174 8.66 0.85 43.39
CA LEU A 174 7.45 1.48 43.91
C LEU A 174 7.16 1.03 45.35
N THR A 175 7.26 -0.27 45.62
CA THR A 175 7.07 -0.82 46.96
C THR A 175 8.18 -0.40 47.92
N SER A 176 9.45 -0.37 47.49
CA SER A 176 10.55 0.12 48.32
C SER A 176 10.43 1.60 48.64
N ALA A 177 9.97 2.42 47.69
CA ALA A 177 9.74 3.84 47.91
C ALA A 177 8.51 4.11 48.79
N GLY A 178 7.49 3.23 48.74
CA GLY A 178 6.32 3.32 49.62
C GLY A 178 6.57 2.84 51.05
N LEU A 179 7.52 1.92 51.23
CA LEU A 179 7.91 1.34 52.52
C LEU A 179 9.19 1.95 53.10
N SER A 180 9.86 2.86 52.38
CA SER A 180 11.01 3.55 52.92
C SER A 180 10.53 4.42 54.08
N ASP A 181 10.89 3.99 55.29
CA ASP A 181 10.68 4.74 56.51
C ASP A 181 11.31 6.10 56.31
N THR A 182 10.50 7.17 56.31
CA THR A 182 11.03 8.52 56.29
C THR A 182 11.69 8.71 57.65
N ALA A 183 13.00 8.46 57.72
CA ALA A 183 13.80 8.80 58.87
C ALA A 183 13.61 10.31 59.10
N ALA A 184 12.67 10.65 59.98
CA ALA A 184 12.37 12.01 60.35
C ALA A 184 13.67 12.57 60.93
N VAL A 185 14.29 13.46 60.16
CA VAL A 185 15.39 14.31 60.62
C VAL A 185 14.94 14.95 61.92
N THR A 186 15.48 14.43 63.02
CA THR A 186 15.29 14.98 64.35
C THR A 186 16.32 16.09 64.48
N ARG A 187 15.81 17.30 64.73
CA ARG A 187 16.54 18.55 64.93
C ARG A 187 17.28 18.55 66.26
#